data_AF-A0AAJ1WYB2-F1
#
_entry.id   AF-A0AAJ1WYB2-F1
#
_cell.length_a   1.000
_cell.length_b   1.000
_cell.length_c   1.000
_cell.angle_alpha   90.00
_cell.angle_beta   90.00
_cell.angle_gamma   90.00
#
_symmetry.space_group_name_H-M   'P 1'
#
loop_
_entity.id
_entity.type
_entity.pdbx_description
1 polymer ?
#
loop_
_entity_poly.entity_id
_entity_poly.type
_entity_poly.pdbx_seq_one_letter_code
_entity_poly.pdbx_strand_id
1 'polypeptide(L)'
;MTERNTDRRASSDLLEAFDASTRSASAACHFGSQIQAAVDTLKAEVSLGRFGQPLGLAPVYVFLASREVRYVTGEVHGATGGNGSA
;
A
#
# COMPACT_ATOMS: atom_id res chain seq x y z
N MET A 1 -51.11 8.77 22.68
CA MET A 1 -49.78 9.08 23.29
C MET A 1 -48.66 8.16 22.77
N THR A 2 -48.88 7.33 21.75
CA THR A 2 -47.97 6.25 21.32
C THR A 2 -47.25 6.48 19.97
N GLU A 3 -47.73 7.40 19.12
CA GLU A 3 -47.19 7.59 17.76
C GLU A 3 -45.89 8.40 17.67
N ARG A 4 -45.58 9.27 18.64
CA ARG A 4 -44.31 10.04 18.63
C ARG A 4 -43.06 9.21 18.98
N ASN A 5 -43.25 7.99 19.49
CA ASN A 5 -42.15 7.12 19.94
C ASN A 5 -41.69 6.15 18.83
N THR A 6 -42.60 5.71 17.96
CA THR A 6 -42.28 4.83 16.82
C THR A 6 -41.39 5.52 15.79
N ASP A 7 -41.56 6.82 15.59
CA ASP A 7 -40.82 7.61 14.59
C ASP A 7 -39.35 7.83 14.97
N ARG A 8 -39.06 8.06 16.27
CA ARG A 8 -37.66 8.09 16.76
C ARG A 8 -36.96 6.75 16.66
N ARG A 9 -37.71 5.65 16.82
CA ARG A 9 -37.16 4.30 16.69
C ARG A 9 -36.82 4.00 15.24
N ALA A 10 -37.72 4.31 14.31
CA ALA A 10 -37.48 4.20 12.87
C ALA A 10 -36.27 5.03 12.40
N SER A 11 -36.10 6.24 12.96
CA SER A 11 -34.94 7.09 12.67
C SER A 11 -33.62 6.46 13.14
N SER A 12 -33.62 5.82 14.31
CA SER A 12 -32.44 5.13 14.86
C SER A 12 -32.10 3.86 14.08
N ASP A 13 -33.11 3.09 13.68
CA ASP A 13 -32.93 1.85 12.93
C ASP A 13 -32.38 2.14 11.52
N LEU A 14 -32.81 3.24 10.90
CA LEU A 14 -32.25 3.70 9.63
C LEU A 14 -30.80 4.18 9.76
N LEU A 15 -30.45 4.87 10.86
CA LEU A 15 -29.09 5.32 11.10
C LEU A 15 -28.13 4.14 11.30
N GLU A 16 -28.54 3.13 12.08
CA GLU A 16 -27.80 1.88 12.26
C GLU A 16 -27.66 1.10 10.94
N ALA A 17 -28.72 1.04 10.12
CA ALA A 17 -28.64 0.41 8.80
C ALA A 17 -27.68 1.17 7.86
N PHE A 18 -27.62 2.50 7.94
CA PHE A 18 -26.72 3.32 7.14
C PHE A 18 -25.26 3.16 7.59
N ASP A 19 -24.99 3.16 8.89
CA ASP A 19 -23.66 2.90 9.44
C ASP A 19 -23.19 1.46 9.15
N ALA A 20 -24.09 0.47 9.20
CA ALA A 20 -23.80 -0.91 8.82
C ALA A 20 -23.52 -1.04 7.31
N SER A 21 -24.27 -0.32 6.47
CA SER A 21 -24.04 -0.28 5.02
C SER A 21 -22.71 0.37 4.68
N THR A 22 -22.36 1.48 5.36
CA THR A 22 -21.09 2.18 5.13
C THR A 22 -19.89 1.35 5.60
N ARG A 23 -20.03 0.59 6.70
CA ARG A 23 -18.99 -0.34 7.19
C ARG A 23 -18.72 -1.49 6.22
N SER A 24 -19.78 -2.06 5.61
CA SER A 24 -19.66 -3.15 4.65
C SER A 24 -19.23 -2.70 3.24
N ALA A 25 -19.57 -1.47 2.84
CA ALA A 25 -19.14 -0.89 1.57
C ALA A 25 -17.61 -0.74 1.47
N SER A 26 -16.93 -0.34 2.56
CA SER A 26 -15.45 -0.24 2.55
C SER A 26 -14.76 -1.62 2.50
N ALA A 27 -15.38 -2.65 3.10
CA ALA A 27 -14.82 -4.00 3.14
C ALA A 27 -15.02 -4.77 1.82
N ALA A 28 -16.02 -4.41 1.02
CA ALA A 28 -16.37 -5.10 -0.22
C ALA A 28 -15.91 -4.38 -1.50
N CYS A 29 -15.15 -3.28 -1.41
CA CYS A 29 -14.57 -2.62 -2.57
C CYS A 29 -13.64 -3.58 -3.34
N HIS A 30 -14.19 -4.31 -4.30
CA HIS A 30 -13.48 -5.28 -5.13
C HIS A 30 -12.25 -4.68 -5.83
N PHE A 31 -12.28 -3.38 -6.12
CA PHE A 31 -11.14 -2.68 -6.72
C PHE A 31 -9.97 -2.50 -5.74
N GLY A 32 -10.26 -2.10 -4.49
CA GLY A 32 -9.23 -1.95 -3.46
C GLY A 32 -8.62 -3.29 -3.05
N SER A 33 -9.44 -4.34 -2.93
CA SER A 33 -8.96 -5.68 -2.60
C SER A 33 -8.10 -6.29 -3.71
N GLN A 34 -8.43 -6.04 -4.99
CA GLN A 34 -7.61 -6.50 -6.14
C GLN A 34 -6.23 -5.85 -6.13
N ILE A 35 -6.14 -4.55 -5.86
CA ILE A 35 -4.85 -3.86 -5.74
C ILE A 35 -4.06 -4.41 -4.56
N GLN A 36 -4.70 -4.65 -3.42
CA GLN A 36 -4.00 -5.18 -2.24
C GLN A 36 -3.44 -6.59 -2.48
N ALA A 37 -4.20 -7.48 -3.12
CA ALA A 37 -3.73 -8.82 -3.49
C ALA A 37 -2.54 -8.75 -4.47
N ALA A 38 -2.60 -7.86 -5.46
CA ALA A 38 -1.49 -7.64 -6.39
C ALA A 38 -0.25 -7.07 -5.67
N VAL A 39 -0.46 -6.12 -4.76
CA VAL A 39 0.60 -5.53 -3.92
C VAL A 39 1.30 -6.59 -3.08
N ASP A 40 0.55 -7.49 -2.45
CA ASP A 40 1.12 -8.52 -1.59
C ASP A 40 1.83 -9.62 -2.40
N THR A 41 1.34 -9.92 -3.61
CA THR A 41 2.03 -10.79 -4.57
C THR A 41 3.37 -10.17 -5.01
N LEU A 42 3.37 -8.89 -5.41
CA LEU A 42 4.59 -8.18 -5.83
C LEU A 42 5.60 -8.03 -4.69
N LYS A 43 5.14 -7.85 -3.44
CA LYS A 43 6.04 -7.84 -2.28
C LYS A 43 6.71 -9.19 -2.05
N ALA A 44 5.99 -10.30 -2.28
CA ALA A 44 6.54 -11.65 -2.12
C ALA A 44 7.60 -11.99 -3.17
N GLU A 45 7.51 -11.40 -4.37
CA GLU A 45 8.55 -11.53 -5.42
C GLU A 45 9.84 -10.77 -5.09
N VAL A 46 9.77 -9.75 -4.21
CA VAL A 46 10.95 -9.00 -3.76
C VAL A 46 11.57 -9.70 -2.56
N SER A 47 12.83 -10.12 -2.69
CA SER A 47 13.57 -10.81 -1.61
C SER A 47 13.61 -10.02 -0.29
N LEU A 48 13.59 -8.68 -0.35
CA LEU A 48 13.53 -7.81 0.82
C LEU A 48 12.12 -7.64 1.43
N GLY A 49 11.07 -8.21 0.83
CA GLY A 49 9.69 -8.20 1.34
C GLY A 49 9.05 -6.81 1.44
N ARG A 50 9.69 -5.79 0.87
CA ARG A 50 9.23 -4.39 0.86
C ARG A 50 9.54 -3.73 -0.47
N PHE A 51 8.73 -2.74 -0.83
CA PHE A 51 9.03 -1.92 -2.00
C PHE A 51 10.24 -1.02 -1.76
N GLY A 52 10.95 -0.71 -2.84
CA GLY A 52 12.01 0.28 -2.85
C GLY A 52 11.45 1.65 -2.43
N GLN A 53 12.00 2.21 -1.36
CA GLN A 53 11.75 3.59 -1.00
C GLN A 53 12.81 4.48 -1.68
N PRO A 54 12.48 5.69 -2.13
CA PRO A 54 13.45 6.61 -2.72
C PRO A 54 14.67 6.85 -1.83
N LEU A 55 14.45 6.87 -0.51
CA LEU A 55 15.52 7.01 0.49
C LEU A 55 16.56 5.88 0.41
N GLY A 56 16.16 4.67 0.02
CA GLY A 56 17.07 3.54 -0.16
C GLY A 56 18.01 3.67 -1.35
N LEU A 57 17.68 4.52 -2.34
CA LEU A 57 18.53 4.76 -3.52
C LEU A 57 19.55 5.88 -3.32
N ALA A 58 19.26 6.85 -2.44
CA ALA A 58 20.14 7.96 -2.14
C ALA A 58 21.61 7.55 -1.83
N PRO A 59 21.90 6.53 -1.00
CA PRO A 59 23.28 6.14 -0.73
C PRO A 59 24.02 5.60 -1.96
N VAL A 60 23.34 4.95 -2.92
CA VAL A 60 23.95 4.45 -4.16
C VAL A 60 24.42 5.61 -5.03
N TYR A 61 23.62 6.68 -5.11
CA TYR A 61 24.00 7.90 -5.84
C TYR A 61 25.20 8.59 -5.19
N VAL A 62 25.20 8.73 -3.87
CA VAL A 62 26.33 9.35 -3.14
C VAL A 62 27.60 8.52 -3.30
N PHE A 63 27.50 7.19 -3.29
CA PHE A 63 28.62 6.30 -3.56
C PHE A 63 29.20 6.51 -4.96
N LEU A 64 28.36 6.53 -6.00
CA LEU A 64 28.80 6.77 -7.38
C LEU A 64 29.42 8.17 -7.58
N ALA A 65 28.96 9.17 -6.83
CA ALA A 65 29.53 10.52 -6.83
C ALA A 65 30.83 10.64 -6.01
N SER A 66 31.18 9.63 -5.21
CA SER A 66 32.35 9.63 -4.34
C SER A 66 33.66 9.62 -5.11
N ARG A 67 34.71 10.19 -4.51
CA ARG A 67 36.07 10.10 -5.02
C ARG A 67 36.62 8.67 -5.02
N GLU A 68 36.02 7.77 -4.26
CA GLU A 68 36.42 6.38 -4.12
C GLU A 68 36.09 5.54 -5.35
N VAL A 69 35.13 5.97 -6.18
CA VAL A 69 34.55 5.19 -7.29
C VAL A 69 35.05 5.71 -8.66
N ARG A 70 36.12 6.50 -8.70
CA ARG A 70 36.65 7.14 -9.92
C ARG A 70 37.10 6.19 -11.03
N TYR A 71 37.32 4.91 -10.71
CA TYR A 71 37.73 3.88 -11.66
C TYR A 71 36.57 2.98 -12.13
N VAL A 72 35.36 3.18 -11.61
CA VAL A 72 34.17 2.41 -12.01
C VAL A 72 33.43 3.24 -13.06
N THR A 73 33.50 2.79 -14.31
CA THR A 73 32.86 3.47 -15.45
C THR A 73 32.12 2.45 -16.32
N GLY A 74 30.93 2.80 -16.81
CA GLY A 74 30.14 1.93 -17.69
C GLY A 74 29.46 0.74 -17.00
N GLU A 75 29.57 0.65 -15.68
CA GLU A 75 28.92 -0.37 -14.85
C GLU A 75 27.48 0.03 -14.49
N VAL A 76 26.59 -0.97 -14.40
CA VAL A 76 25.18 -0.78 -13.98
C VAL A 76 25.03 -1.35 -12.57
N HIS A 77 24.85 -0.47 -11.59
CA HIS A 77 24.59 -0.89 -10.22
C HIS A 77 23.09 -1.07 -9.97
N GLY A 78 22.66 -2.33 -9.86
CA GLY A 78 21.28 -2.69 -9.58
C GLY A 78 20.90 -2.45 -8.12
N ALA A 79 19.97 -1.54 -7.86
CA ALA A 79 19.35 -1.34 -6.55
C ALA A 79 17.93 -1.95 -6.49
N THR A 80 17.81 -3.22 -6.86
CA THR A 80 16.53 -3.92 -7.10
C THR A 80 16.01 -4.71 -5.89
N GLY A 81 16.53 -4.44 -4.70
CA GLY A 81 16.04 -5.06 -3.46
C GLY A 81 16.26 -6.56 -3.36
N GLY A 82 17.38 -7.05 -3.91
CA GLY A 82 17.75 -8.46 -3.94
C GLY A 82 17.41 -9.19 -5.24
N ASN A 83 16.68 -8.54 -6.15
CA ASN A 83 16.30 -9.12 -7.44
C ASN A 83 17.29 -8.71 -8.55
N GLY A 84 18.59 -8.85 -8.28
CA GLY A 84 19.67 -8.50 -9.21
C GLY A 84 20.46 -9.75 -9.60
N SER A 85 20.18 -10.27 -10.80
CA SER A 85 20.99 -11.21 -11.58
C SER A 85 21.62 -12.41 -10.84
N ALA A 86 21.03 -13.59 -11.04
CA ALA A 86 21.73 -14.59 -11.86
C ALA A 86 21.32 -14.36 -13.33
#